data_AF-A0A1B7LEW2-F1
#
_entry.id   AF-A0A1B7LEW2-F1
#
_cell.length_a   1.000
_cell.length_b   1.000
_cell.length_c   1.000
_cell.angle_alpha   90.00
_cell.angle_beta   90.00
_cell.angle_gamma   90.00
#
_symmetry.space_group_name_H-M   'P 1'
#
loop_
_entity.id
_entity.type
_entity.pdbx_description
1 polymer ?
#
loop_
_entity_poly.entity_id
_entity_poly.type
_entity_poly.pdbx_seq_one_letter_code
_entity_poly.pdbx_strand_id
1 'polypeptide(L)'
;MLAVRDEVYGTRSLDNLLARVEKEVIARDARITRLVCRPSGEGRLYLELYLRPAECPEFCLPLVLTHRGMAAGDISTMVSSILWAAEHATRVQVVTPLEQTRSFRITA
;
A
#
# COMPACT_ATOMS: atom_id res chain seq x y z
N MET A 1 -33.06 17.33 -9.88
CA MET A 1 -32.47 16.70 -8.67
C MET A 1 -31.86 15.38 -9.10
N LEU A 2 -30.60 15.37 -9.54
CA LEU A 2 -29.90 14.21 -10.12
C LEU A 2 -28.47 14.23 -9.61
N ALA A 3 -28.20 13.46 -8.55
CA ALA A 3 -26.85 13.20 -8.06
C ALA A 3 -26.86 11.93 -7.18
N VAL A 4 -27.16 10.76 -7.77
CA VAL A 4 -27.06 9.47 -7.04
C VAL A 4 -26.64 8.32 -7.97
N ARG A 5 -25.86 8.57 -9.04
CA ARG A 5 -25.51 7.51 -10.00
C ARG A 5 -24.04 7.28 -10.32
N ASP A 6 -23.11 8.11 -9.86
CA ASP A 6 -21.69 7.96 -10.19
C ASP A 6 -20.83 7.20 -9.14
N GLU A 7 -21.26 7.11 -7.87
CA GLU A 7 -20.40 6.50 -6.83
C GLU A 7 -20.34 4.96 -6.86
N VAL A 8 -21.37 4.30 -7.42
CA VAL A 8 -21.45 2.82 -7.42
C VAL A 8 -20.62 2.20 -8.56
N TYR A 9 -20.36 2.94 -9.64
CA TYR A 9 -19.51 2.48 -10.74
C TYR A 9 -18.01 2.64 -10.45
N GLY A 10 -17.61 3.69 -9.71
CA GLY A 10 -16.22 3.94 -9.34
C GLY A 10 -15.65 2.93 -8.33
N THR A 11 -16.45 2.54 -7.34
CA THR A 11 -16.04 1.63 -6.25
C THR A 11 -15.83 0.20 -6.75
N ARG A 12 -16.76 -0.36 -7.53
CA ARG A 12 -16.60 -1.71 -8.13
C ARG A 12 -15.40 -1.82 -9.08
N SER A 13 -15.09 -0.73 -9.79
CA SER A 13 -13.91 -0.67 -10.66
C SER A 13 -12.61 -0.69 -9.86
N LEU A 14 -12.58 0.07 -8.74
CA LEU A 14 -11.44 0.13 -7.83
C LEU A 14 -11.21 -1.21 -7.10
N ASP A 15 -12.27 -1.84 -6.59
CA ASP A 15 -12.16 -3.14 -5.90
C ASP A 15 -11.58 -4.22 -6.82
N ASN A 16 -12.02 -4.25 -8.10
CA ASN A 16 -11.48 -5.15 -9.10
C ASN A 16 -10.01 -4.85 -9.43
N LEU A 17 -9.64 -3.57 -9.52
CA LEU A 17 -8.25 -3.16 -9.72
C LEU A 17 -7.37 -3.60 -8.55
N LEU A 18 -7.81 -3.34 -7.32
CA LEU A 18 -7.11 -3.70 -6.10
C LEU A 18 -6.94 -5.21 -5.94
N ALA A 19 -7.97 -6.00 -6.24
CA ALA A 19 -7.89 -7.46 -6.21
C ALA A 19 -6.86 -8.00 -7.23
N ARG A 20 -6.72 -7.36 -8.39
CA ARG A 20 -5.69 -7.73 -9.38
C ARG A 20 -4.30 -7.32 -8.92
N VAL A 21 -4.17 -6.11 -8.35
CA VAL A 21 -2.91 -5.63 -7.78
C VAL A 21 -2.46 -6.54 -6.64
N GLU A 22 -3.36 -6.90 -5.72
CA GLU A 22 -3.09 -7.81 -4.59
C GLU A 22 -2.54 -9.16 -5.07
N LYS A 23 -3.20 -9.79 -6.03
CA LYS A 23 -2.74 -11.06 -6.60
C LYS A 23 -1.34 -10.96 -7.19
N GLU A 24 -1.06 -9.88 -7.92
CA GLU A 24 0.23 -9.68 -8.58
C GLU A 24 1.35 -9.38 -7.57
N VAL A 25 1.10 -8.58 -6.54
CA VAL A 25 2.13 -8.30 -5.51
C VAL A 25 2.45 -9.55 -4.68
N ILE A 26 1.44 -10.34 -4.30
CA ILE A 26 1.63 -11.60 -3.55
C ILE A 26 2.39 -12.62 -4.40
N ALA A 27 2.10 -12.68 -5.71
CA ALA A 27 2.81 -13.57 -6.63
C ALA A 27 4.30 -13.20 -6.80
N ARG A 28 4.65 -11.92 -6.65
CA ARG A 28 6.02 -11.41 -6.84
C ARG A 28 6.85 -11.36 -5.56
N ASP A 29 6.21 -11.20 -4.41
CA ASP A 29 6.87 -11.18 -3.10
C ASP A 29 6.08 -11.99 -2.08
N ALA A 30 6.57 -13.19 -1.77
CA ALA A 30 5.95 -14.11 -0.84
C ALA A 30 5.90 -13.60 0.61
N ARG A 31 6.60 -12.49 0.94
CA ARG A 31 6.47 -11.82 2.24
C ARG A 31 5.14 -11.07 2.33
N ILE A 32 4.56 -10.64 1.21
CA ILE A 32 3.28 -9.94 1.21
C ILE A 32 2.16 -10.96 1.37
N THR A 33 1.38 -10.82 2.44
CA THR A 33 0.29 -11.76 2.75
C THR A 33 -1.08 -11.19 2.40
N ARG A 34 -1.24 -9.86 2.43
CA ARG A 34 -2.51 -9.19 2.16
C ARG A 34 -2.32 -7.71 1.80
N LEU A 35 -3.23 -7.19 0.98
CA LEU A 35 -3.37 -5.76 0.70
C LEU A 35 -4.77 -5.28 1.10
N VAL A 36 -4.86 -4.29 2.00
CA VAL A 36 -6.15 -3.70 2.41
C VAL A 36 -6.21 -2.25 1.97
N CYS A 37 -7.27 -1.88 1.26
CA CYS A 37 -7.55 -0.48 0.97
C CYS A 37 -8.37 0.13 2.10
N ARG A 38 -7.93 1.27 2.61
CA ARG A 38 -8.67 2.08 3.56
C ARG A 38 -9.38 3.21 2.82
N PRO A 39 -10.65 3.49 3.16
CA PRO A 39 -11.34 4.65 2.62
C PRO A 39 -10.56 5.92 3.00
N SER A 40 -10.44 6.82 2.04
CA SER A 40 -9.67 8.05 2.15
C SER A 40 -10.49 9.21 1.61
N GLY A 41 -10.28 10.40 2.18
CA GLY A 41 -10.76 11.64 1.58
C GLY A 41 -10.19 11.87 0.17
N GLU A 42 -10.72 12.89 -0.51
CA GLU A 42 -10.53 13.15 -1.95
C GLU A 42 -9.06 13.03 -2.42
N GLY A 43 -8.86 12.20 -3.46
CA GLY A 43 -7.63 12.18 -4.28
C GLY A 43 -6.45 11.35 -3.78
N ARG A 44 -6.61 10.58 -2.70
CA ARG A 44 -5.56 9.68 -2.18
C ARG A 44 -6.12 8.28 -1.95
N LEU A 45 -5.26 7.27 -2.13
CA LEU A 45 -5.56 5.89 -1.83
C LEU A 45 -4.65 5.42 -0.71
N TYR A 46 -5.24 5.12 0.44
CA TYR A 46 -4.51 4.62 1.60
C TYR A 46 -4.57 3.10 1.56
N LEU A 47 -3.40 2.48 1.52
CA LEU A 47 -3.24 1.04 1.48
C LEU A 47 -2.51 0.58 2.76
N GLU A 48 -2.93 -0.55 3.28
CA GLU A 48 -2.24 -1.28 4.33
C GLU A 48 -1.69 -2.56 3.71
N LEU A 49 -0.36 -2.67 3.69
CA LEU A 49 0.34 -3.85 3.20
C LEU A 49 0.74 -4.72 4.39
N TYR A 50 0.26 -5.96 4.44
CA TYR A 50 0.64 -6.91 5.48
C TYR A 50 1.82 -7.74 5.01
N LEU A 51 2.90 -7.70 5.78
CA LEU A 51 4.19 -8.33 5.47
C LEU A 51 4.55 -9.34 6.55
N ARG A 52 4.91 -10.57 6.15
CA ARG A 52 5.38 -11.65 7.02
C ARG A 52 6.72 -12.21 6.52
N PRO A 53 7.85 -11.63 6.94
CA PRO A 53 9.16 -12.23 6.72
C PRO A 53 9.30 -13.57 7.43
N ALA A 54 10.21 -14.45 6.96
CA ALA A 54 10.36 -15.84 7.42
C ALA A 54 10.63 -16.01 8.93
N GLU A 55 11.08 -14.96 9.62
CA GLU A 55 11.50 -15.01 11.03
C GLU A 55 10.88 -13.88 11.87
N CYS A 56 9.93 -13.11 11.31
CA CYS A 56 9.32 -11.98 11.99
C CYS A 56 7.80 -12.17 12.09
N PRO A 57 7.15 -11.64 13.15
CA PRO A 57 5.70 -11.54 13.17
C PRO A 57 5.22 -10.68 12.00
N GLU A 58 3.98 -10.96 11.57
CA GLU A 58 3.35 -10.14 10.54
C GLU A 58 3.22 -8.69 11.02
N PHE A 59 3.58 -7.74 10.17
CA PHE A 59 3.44 -6.32 10.44
C PHE A 59 2.72 -5.62 9.29
N CYS A 60 2.12 -4.47 9.62
CA CYS A 60 1.38 -3.65 8.67
C CYS A 60 2.21 -2.44 8.26
N LEU A 61 2.40 -2.27 6.96
CA LEU A 61 3.05 -1.11 6.35
C LEU A 61 1.97 -0.20 5.74
N PRO A 62 1.74 1.01 6.29
CA PRO A 62 0.85 1.98 5.69
C PRO A 62 1.51 2.61 4.45
N LEU A 63 0.78 2.64 3.34
CA LEU A 63 1.18 3.20 2.06
C LEU A 63 0.14 4.21 1.58
N VAL A 64 0.59 5.29 0.96
CA VAL A 64 -0.30 6.27 0.33
C VAL A 64 0.07 6.37 -1.14
N LEU A 65 -0.87 6.00 -2.00
CA LEU A 65 -0.76 6.22 -3.44
C LEU A 65 -1.53 7.50 -3.81
N THR A 66 -0.88 8.38 -4.58
CA THR A 66 -1.52 9.59 -5.09
C THR A 66 -2.30 9.28 -6.37
N HIS A 67 -3.35 10.06 -6.64
CA HIS A 67 -4.18 9.89 -7.84
C HIS A 67 -3.38 9.89 -9.16
N ARG A 68 -2.20 10.53 -9.23
CA ARG A 68 -1.33 10.47 -10.41
C ARG A 68 -0.81 9.05 -10.71
N GLY A 69 -0.57 8.24 -9.69
CA GLY A 69 -0.20 6.83 -9.85
C GLY A 69 -1.38 5.93 -10.23
N MET A 70 -2.61 6.37 -9.94
CA MET A 70 -3.85 5.63 -10.24
C MET A 70 -4.46 6.00 -11.60
N ALA A 71 -4.22 7.22 -12.09
CA ALA A 71 -4.87 7.80 -13.27
C ALA A 71 -4.67 7.00 -14.57
N ALA A 72 -3.73 6.06 -14.60
CA ALA A 72 -3.50 5.21 -15.76
C ALA A 72 -4.20 3.84 -15.71
N GLY A 73 -4.80 3.44 -14.56
CA GLY A 73 -5.27 2.06 -14.37
C GLY A 73 -4.16 1.02 -14.57
N ASP A 74 -2.90 1.46 -14.53
CA ASP A 74 -1.75 0.63 -14.83
C ASP A 74 -1.36 -0.14 -13.58
N ILE A 75 -1.89 -1.36 -13.53
CA ILE A 75 -1.60 -2.36 -12.50
C ILE A 75 -0.09 -2.53 -12.32
N SER A 76 0.70 -2.49 -13.41
CA SER A 76 2.15 -2.67 -13.35
C SER A 76 2.83 -1.55 -12.57
N THR A 77 2.42 -0.31 -12.79
CA THR A 77 2.93 0.86 -12.06
C THR A 77 2.55 0.79 -10.57
N MET A 78 1.31 0.41 -10.25
CA MET A 78 0.86 0.25 -8.86
C MET A 78 1.63 -0.86 -8.15
N VAL A 79 1.75 -2.04 -8.78
CA VAL A 79 2.52 -3.18 -8.27
C VAL A 79 3.97 -2.80 -8.03
N SER A 80 4.62 -2.15 -8.99
CA SER A 80 6.02 -1.72 -8.86
C SER A 80 6.19 -0.73 -7.71
N SER A 81 5.26 0.21 -7.53
CA SER A 81 5.30 1.18 -6.42
C SER A 81 5.14 0.49 -5.06
N ILE A 82 4.23 -0.48 -4.95
CA ILE A 82 4.00 -1.25 -3.73
C ILE A 82 5.23 -2.11 -3.39
N LEU A 83 5.78 -2.83 -4.36
CA LEU A 83 6.98 -3.66 -4.16
C LEU A 83 8.20 -2.81 -3.79
N TRP A 84 8.38 -1.67 -4.46
CA TRP A 84 9.43 -0.72 -4.12
C TRP A 84 9.28 -0.23 -2.68
N ALA A 85 8.06 0.15 -2.27
CA ALA A 85 7.81 0.63 -0.92
C ALA A 85 8.00 -0.47 0.14
N ALA A 86 7.57 -1.71 -0.13
CA ALA A 86 7.80 -2.86 0.74
C ALA A 86 9.29 -3.10 0.96
N GLU A 87 10.07 -3.13 -0.12
CA GLU A 87 11.51 -3.32 -0.08
C GLU A 87 12.21 -2.20 0.71
N HIS A 88 11.86 -0.94 0.46
CA HIS A 88 12.48 0.19 1.16
C HIS A 88 12.04 0.28 2.62
N ALA A 89 10.79 -0.03 2.93
CA ALA A 89 10.32 -0.07 4.31
C ALA A 89 10.99 -1.18 5.12
N THR A 90 11.30 -2.33 4.52
CA THR A 90 12.07 -3.38 5.22
C THR A 90 13.53 -2.99 5.46
N ARG A 91 14.11 -2.13 4.62
CA ARG A 91 15.45 -1.58 4.82
C ARG A 91 15.49 -0.48 5.88
N VAL A 92 14.38 0.25 6.04
CA VAL A 92 14.18 1.18 7.16
C VAL A 92 13.78 0.34 8.37
N GLN A 93 14.77 -0.16 9.13
CA GLN A 93 14.49 -0.63 10.48
C GLN A 93 13.77 0.50 11.20
N VAL A 94 12.48 0.29 11.48
CA VAL A 94 11.75 1.10 12.46
C VAL A 94 12.47 0.82 13.77
N VAL A 95 13.38 1.72 14.13
CA VAL A 95 13.91 1.79 15.49
C VAL A 95 12.68 1.91 16.36
N THR A 96 12.38 0.85 17.12
CA THR A 96 11.28 0.77 18.08
C THR A 96 11.18 2.10 18.81
N PRO A 97 9.96 2.60 19.08
CA PRO A 97 9.75 4.00 19.36
C PRO A 97 10.68 4.42 20.50
N LEU A 98 11.64 5.29 20.17
CA LEU A 98 12.26 6.15 21.17
C LEU A 98 11.09 6.97 21.72
N GLU A 99 10.46 6.48 22.78
CA GLU A 99 9.42 7.22 23.48
C GLU A 99 9.90 8.64 23.83
N GLN A 100 11.21 8.87 23.85
CA GLN A 100 11.79 10.19 24.02
C GLN A 100 13.16 10.27 23.32
N THR A 101 13.25 10.63 22.03
CA THR A 101 14.26 11.59 21.52
C THR A 101 14.31 11.70 19.99
N ARG A 102 14.40 12.96 19.55
CA ARG A 102 14.47 13.44 18.16
C ARG A 102 15.83 13.16 17.53
N SER A 103 16.20 11.91 17.27
CA SER A 103 17.45 11.63 16.54
C SER A 103 17.38 10.31 15.77
N PHE A 104 17.47 10.37 14.44
CA PHE A 104 17.67 9.21 13.58
C PHE A 104 19.16 9.04 13.32
N ARG A 105 19.67 7.81 13.38
CA ARG A 105 21.02 7.46 12.92
C ARG A 105 20.90 6.60 11.67
N ILE A 106 21.46 7.07 10.56
CA ILE A 106 21.62 6.31 9.33
C ILE A 106 22.94 5.54 9.45
N THR A 107 22.92 4.22 9.32
CA THR A 107 24.14 3.41 9.16
C THR A 107 24.41 3.18 7.67
N ALA A 108 25.67 3.39 7.27
CA ALA A 108 26.21 3.09 5.95
C ALA A 108 26.55 1.61 5.80
#